data_AF-A0AAE4SK48-F1
#
_entry.id   AF-A0AAE4SK48-F1
#
_cell.length_a   1.000
_cell.length_b   1.000
_cell.length_c   1.000
_cell.angle_alpha   90.00
_cell.angle_beta   90.00
_cell.angle_gamma   90.00
#
_symmetry.space_group_name_H-M   'P 1'
#
loop_
_entity.id
_entity.type
_entity.pdbx_description
1 polymer ?
#
loop_
_entity_poly.entity_id
_entity_poly.type
_entity_poly.pdbx_seq_one_letter_code
_entity_poly.pdbx_strand_id
1 'polypeptide(L)'
;MLVRSESLLVQTESVKTAAKSHLNIGDSPCTNENILHLRVVVWPYPLIKDVGYIIKGELACSALWGSLRPTLSLEHFDKKWTSREGVWLFGIKLMDDISVNGYISEGIMVTLSPFVFRRFETDMYSKNFSAVVGNSKHDRHYFNIGPDAPLLDRHDSVPLRFRVFRACSLHYDLCVAGGGYFTGIFSEHWSIQMLLVTVSLLSGLMIYIIIMNRAELNSSLSARFVKALKNEALSLVYQPIGNDSNLLIVFYVQIMPDDLVIQLHRF
;
A
#
# COMPACT_ATOMS: atom_id res chain seq x y z
N MET A 1 5.02 1.79 -8.55
CA MET A 1 4.75 2.71 -9.69
C MET A 1 5.75 3.84 -9.78
N LEU A 2 6.01 4.61 -8.71
CA LEU A 2 6.94 5.75 -8.75
C LEU A 2 8.30 5.40 -9.38
N VAL A 3 8.97 4.34 -8.89
CA VAL A 3 10.24 3.85 -9.46
C VAL A 3 10.15 3.51 -10.95
N ARG A 4 9.01 2.99 -11.42
CA ARG A 4 8.78 2.68 -12.84
C ARG A 4 8.66 3.96 -13.66
N SER A 5 7.96 4.96 -13.12
CA SER A 5 7.81 6.28 -13.73
C SER A 5 9.14 7.06 -13.77
N GLU A 6 9.97 6.96 -12.73
CA GLU A 6 11.33 7.52 -12.73
C GLU A 6 12.21 6.82 -13.77
N SER A 7 12.18 5.49 -13.81
CA SER A 7 12.91 4.72 -14.82
C SER A 7 12.47 5.08 -16.24
N LEU A 8 11.18 5.33 -16.47
CA LEU A 8 10.66 5.81 -17.76
C LEU A 8 11.34 7.11 -18.19
N LEU A 9 11.37 8.12 -17.30
CA LEU A 9 12.01 9.41 -17.60
C LEU A 9 13.49 9.25 -17.91
N VAL A 10 14.22 8.46 -17.11
CA VAL A 10 15.65 8.19 -17.31
C VAL A 10 15.90 7.49 -18.65
N GLN A 11 15.10 6.48 -19.01
CA GLN A 11 15.24 5.79 -20.28
C GLN A 11 14.91 6.69 -21.48
N THR A 12 13.87 7.52 -21.36
CA THR A 12 13.51 8.50 -22.40
C THR A 12 14.66 9.47 -22.67
N GLU A 13 15.26 10.02 -21.61
CA GLU A 13 16.36 10.98 -21.74
C GLU A 13 17.63 10.33 -22.31
N SER A 14 17.93 9.10 -21.86
CA SER A 14 19.07 8.32 -22.34
C SER A 14 18.95 7.98 -23.83
N VAL A 15 17.77 7.51 -24.26
CA VAL A 15 17.48 7.22 -25.67
C VAL A 15 17.55 8.48 -26.52
N LYS A 16 16.95 9.58 -26.07
CA LYS A 16 17.02 10.87 -26.79
C LYS A 16 18.47 11.30 -27.01
N THR A 17 19.26 11.31 -25.94
CA THR A 17 20.66 11.77 -25.98
C THR A 17 21.49 10.90 -26.90
N ALA A 18 21.34 9.58 -26.81
CA ALA A 18 22.04 8.64 -27.68
C ALA A 18 21.58 8.77 -29.14
N ALA A 19 20.28 8.90 -29.41
CA ALA A 19 19.76 9.10 -30.77
C ALA A 19 20.35 10.37 -31.42
N LYS A 20 20.52 11.45 -30.66
CA LYS A 20 21.08 12.71 -31.14
C LYS A 20 22.55 12.62 -31.53
N SER A 21 23.36 11.80 -30.84
CA SER A 21 24.82 11.81 -31.03
C SER A 21 25.29 11.36 -32.41
N HIS A 22 24.42 10.71 -33.19
CA HIS A 22 24.74 10.22 -34.54
C HIS A 22 24.15 11.09 -35.66
N LEU A 23 23.53 12.21 -35.32
CA LEU A 23 22.94 13.11 -36.32
C LEU A 23 24.03 14.03 -36.90
N ASN A 24 24.52 13.72 -38.10
CA ASN A 24 25.44 14.59 -38.81
C ASN A 24 24.72 15.84 -39.34
N ILE A 25 25.27 17.01 -39.04
CA ILE A 25 24.73 18.32 -39.45
C ILE A 25 24.97 18.49 -40.95
N GLY A 26 24.03 18.03 -41.79
CA GLY A 26 24.08 18.23 -43.25
C GLY A 26 23.39 17.15 -44.08
N ASP A 27 23.28 15.92 -43.56
CA ASP A 27 22.66 14.81 -44.28
C ASP A 27 21.19 14.61 -43.89
N SER A 28 20.42 13.97 -44.78
CA SER A 28 19.05 13.54 -44.46
C SER A 28 19.08 12.63 -43.22
N PRO A 29 18.32 12.91 -42.15
CA PRO A 29 18.42 12.15 -40.90
C PRO A 29 17.94 10.70 -41.06
N CYS A 30 17.21 10.39 -42.14
CA CYS A 30 16.62 9.08 -42.41
C CYS A 30 17.46 8.20 -43.35
N THR A 31 18.77 8.11 -43.12
CA THR A 31 19.63 7.12 -43.78
C THR A 31 19.45 5.73 -43.15
N ASN A 32 19.82 4.68 -43.90
CA ASN A 32 19.82 3.31 -43.37
C ASN A 32 20.76 3.13 -42.17
N GLU A 33 21.89 3.84 -42.16
CA GLU A 33 22.85 3.84 -41.05
C GLU A 33 22.23 4.46 -39.79
N ASN A 34 21.58 5.61 -39.91
CA ASN A 34 20.93 6.26 -38.79
C ASN A 34 19.77 5.42 -38.24
N ILE A 35 18.96 4.80 -39.10
CA ILE A 35 17.88 3.89 -38.67
C ILE A 35 18.46 2.67 -37.93
N LEU A 36 19.55 2.10 -38.43
CA LEU A 36 20.23 0.98 -37.76
C LEU A 36 20.77 1.41 -36.39
N HIS A 37 21.36 2.59 -36.30
CA HIS A 37 21.80 3.17 -35.04
C HIS A 37 20.64 3.33 -34.05
N LEU A 38 19.50 3.87 -34.48
CA LEU A 38 18.30 4.00 -33.63
C LEU A 38 17.82 2.64 -33.08
N ARG A 39 17.90 1.57 -33.88
CA ARG A 39 17.56 0.20 -33.42
C ARG A 39 18.48 -0.28 -32.31
N VAL A 40 19.78 -0.01 -32.43
CA VAL A 40 20.77 -0.34 -31.39
C VAL A 40 20.52 0.48 -30.12
N VAL A 41 20.22 1.77 -30.27
CA VAL A 41 19.95 2.68 -29.15
C VAL A 41 18.75 2.24 -28.33
N VAL A 42 17.64 1.84 -28.95
CA VAL A 42 16.39 1.48 -28.22
C VAL A 42 16.46 0.08 -27.58
N TRP A 43 17.26 -0.83 -28.14
CA TRP A 43 17.30 -2.24 -27.74
C TRP A 43 17.39 -2.52 -26.22
N PRO A 44 18.25 -1.85 -25.43
CA PRO A 44 18.38 -2.13 -24.00
C PRO A 44 17.27 -1.51 -23.13
N TYR A 45 16.36 -0.71 -23.69
CA TYR A 45 15.40 0.10 -22.93
C TYR A 45 13.96 -0.44 -23.04
N PRO A 46 13.51 -1.31 -22.11
CA PRO A 46 12.22 -2.01 -22.21
C PRO A 46 11.00 -1.10 -22.09
N LEU A 47 11.17 0.14 -21.61
CA LEU A 47 10.08 1.10 -21.46
C LEU A 47 9.84 1.93 -22.72
N ILE A 48 10.76 1.86 -23.67
CA ILE A 48 10.71 2.61 -24.92
C ILE A 48 10.34 1.62 -26.02
N LYS A 49 9.31 1.95 -26.80
CA LYS A 49 8.86 1.10 -27.91
C LYS A 49 9.60 1.39 -29.19
N ASP A 50 9.87 2.66 -29.43
CA ASP A 50 10.44 3.14 -30.67
C ASP A 50 11.10 4.51 -30.45
N VAL A 51 11.97 4.90 -31.38
CA VAL A 51 12.55 6.24 -31.46
C VAL A 51 12.62 6.63 -32.94
N GLY A 52 12.42 7.90 -33.24
CA GLY A 52 12.47 8.37 -34.62
C GLY A 52 12.83 9.83 -34.77
N TYR A 53 13.09 10.24 -36.00
CA TYR A 53 13.41 11.60 -36.37
C TYR A 53 12.19 12.31 -36.96
N ILE A 54 12.04 13.57 -36.57
CA ILE A 54 10.99 14.48 -37.01
C ILE A 54 11.57 15.45 -38.04
N ILE A 55 10.91 15.56 -39.19
CA ILE A 55 11.24 16.55 -40.23
C ILE A 55 9.98 17.36 -40.49
N LYS A 56 10.09 18.69 -40.41
CA LYS A 56 8.95 19.63 -40.62
C LYS A 56 7.72 19.33 -39.74
N GLY A 57 7.93 18.81 -38.53
CA GLY A 57 6.84 18.52 -37.58
C GLY A 57 6.20 17.13 -37.74
N GLU A 58 6.63 16.34 -38.72
CA GLU A 58 6.11 14.99 -38.98
C GLU A 58 7.18 13.94 -38.72
N LEU A 59 6.77 12.75 -38.29
CA LEU A 59 7.66 11.61 -38.09
C LEU A 59 8.10 11.07 -39.45
N ALA A 60 9.39 11.25 -39.76
CA ALA A 60 9.95 10.92 -41.07
C ALA A 60 10.54 9.51 -41.12
N CYS A 61 11.11 9.04 -40.02
CA CYS A 61 11.61 7.68 -39.90
C CYS A 61 11.74 7.27 -38.44
N SER A 62 11.74 5.97 -38.18
CA SER A 62 11.92 5.42 -36.85
C SER A 62 12.70 4.10 -36.85
N ALA A 63 13.15 3.66 -35.67
CA ALA A 63 13.85 2.39 -35.50
C ALA A 63 12.96 1.20 -35.92
N LEU A 64 11.69 1.25 -35.51
CA LEU A 64 10.71 0.17 -35.73
C LEU A 64 10.20 0.14 -37.18
N TRP A 65 9.80 1.29 -37.73
CA TRP A 65 9.15 1.38 -39.04
C TRP A 65 10.10 1.70 -40.20
N GLY A 66 11.34 2.09 -39.91
CA GLY A 66 12.30 2.52 -40.94
C GLY A 66 11.92 3.88 -41.54
N SER A 67 12.18 4.09 -42.83
CA SER A 67 11.81 5.32 -43.53
C SER A 67 10.31 5.32 -43.84
N LEU A 68 9.60 6.36 -43.38
CA LEU A 68 8.16 6.52 -43.59
C LEU A 68 7.92 7.40 -44.82
N ARG A 69 7.18 6.87 -45.80
CA ARG A 69 6.74 7.56 -47.02
C ARG A 69 5.29 7.13 -47.32
N PRO A 70 4.26 7.94 -47.01
CA PRO A 70 4.33 9.30 -46.47
C PRO A 70 4.81 9.35 -45.01
N THR A 71 5.25 10.54 -44.59
CA THR A 71 5.55 10.87 -43.19
C THR A 71 4.29 10.82 -42.34
N LEU A 72 4.43 10.52 -41.05
CA LEU A 72 3.29 10.42 -40.14
C LEU A 72 3.07 11.73 -39.38
N SER A 73 1.86 12.27 -39.46
CA SER A 73 1.48 13.50 -38.74
C SER A 73 1.41 13.24 -37.24
N LEU A 74 1.92 14.20 -36.46
CA LEU A 74 1.91 14.18 -35.00
C LEU A 74 0.91 15.19 -34.39
N GLU A 75 0.00 15.73 -35.22
CA GLU A 75 -0.94 16.78 -34.80
C GLU A 75 -2.19 16.21 -34.11
N HIS A 76 -2.53 14.94 -34.35
CA HIS A 76 -3.71 14.28 -33.78
C HIS A 76 -3.36 13.59 -32.46
N PHE A 77 -3.53 14.29 -31.34
CA PHE A 77 -3.26 13.77 -29.99
C PHE A 77 -4.37 14.16 -29.00
N ASP A 78 -4.46 13.41 -27.89
CA ASP A 78 -5.46 13.66 -26.85
C ASP A 78 -5.00 14.74 -25.86
N LYS A 79 -3.72 14.70 -25.45
CA LYS A 79 -3.14 15.64 -24.47
C LYS A 79 -1.72 16.04 -24.84
N LYS A 80 -1.36 17.29 -24.54
CA LYS A 80 -0.03 17.86 -24.74
C LYS A 80 0.47 18.56 -23.49
N TRP A 81 1.68 18.22 -23.05
CA TRP A 81 2.37 18.88 -21.94
C TRP A 81 3.73 19.40 -22.38
N THR A 82 3.92 20.71 -22.27
CA THR A 82 5.18 21.36 -22.64
C THR A 82 6.08 21.48 -21.41
N SER A 83 7.31 21.00 -21.53
CA SER A 83 8.41 21.19 -20.58
C SER A 83 9.46 22.13 -21.17
N ARG A 84 10.45 22.55 -20.38
CA ARG A 84 11.57 23.37 -20.87
C ARG A 84 12.42 22.63 -21.91
N GLU A 85 12.53 21.31 -21.77
CA GLU A 85 13.43 20.47 -22.57
C GLU A 85 12.73 19.82 -23.77
N GLY A 86 11.39 19.85 -23.83
CA GLY A 86 10.63 19.19 -24.89
C GLY A 86 9.14 19.11 -24.58
N VAL A 87 8.42 18.33 -25.39
CA VAL A 87 6.96 18.22 -25.36
C VAL A 87 6.57 16.76 -25.19
N TRP A 88 5.77 16.47 -24.17
CA TRP A 88 5.09 15.19 -24.02
C TRP A 88 3.76 15.24 -24.77
N LEU A 89 3.51 14.24 -25.60
CA LEU A 89 2.26 14.04 -26.32
C LEU A 89 1.67 12.68 -25.94
N PHE A 90 0.38 12.65 -25.63
CA PHE A 90 -0.33 11.44 -25.22
C PHE A 90 -1.49 11.18 -26.19
N GLY A 91 -1.69 9.91 -26.54
CA GLY A 91 -2.74 9.48 -27.46
C GLY A 91 -2.52 9.94 -28.90
N ILE A 92 -1.27 10.03 -29.36
CA ILE A 92 -0.95 10.37 -30.75
C ILE A 92 -1.46 9.26 -31.65
N LYS A 93 -2.40 9.57 -32.56
CA LYS A 93 -2.92 8.62 -33.55
C LYS A 93 -1.96 8.55 -34.73
N LEU A 94 -1.09 7.54 -34.73
CA LEU A 94 -0.16 7.31 -35.85
C LEU A 94 -0.85 6.64 -37.05
N MET A 95 -1.76 5.70 -36.77
CA MET A 95 -2.57 4.97 -37.75
C MET A 95 -3.93 4.65 -37.10
N ASP A 96 -4.93 4.22 -37.89
CA ASP A 96 -6.32 4.04 -37.43
C ASP A 96 -6.44 3.25 -36.11
N ASP A 97 -5.62 2.20 -35.94
CA ASP A 97 -5.64 1.31 -34.76
C ASP A 97 -4.47 1.52 -33.79
N ILE A 98 -3.58 2.49 -34.04
CA ILE A 98 -2.34 2.67 -33.26
C ILE A 98 -2.29 4.07 -32.65
N SER A 99 -2.56 4.14 -31.34
CA SER A 99 -2.29 5.30 -30.51
C SER A 99 -1.02 5.09 -29.69
N VAL A 100 -0.18 6.13 -29.63
CA VAL A 100 1.07 6.08 -28.86
C VAL A 100 1.22 7.30 -27.96
N ASN A 101 1.96 7.11 -26.88
CA ASN A 101 2.44 8.19 -26.04
C ASN A 101 3.91 8.41 -26.36
N GLY A 102 4.36 9.65 -26.38
CA GLY A 102 5.74 9.97 -26.76
C GLY A 102 6.23 11.29 -26.20
N TYR A 103 7.55 11.42 -26.23
CA TYR A 103 8.27 12.63 -25.88
C TYR A 103 9.02 13.15 -27.09
N ILE A 104 8.85 14.44 -27.39
CA ILE A 104 9.47 15.11 -28.53
C ILE A 104 10.43 16.17 -28.02
N SER A 105 11.67 16.11 -28.46
CA SER A 105 12.69 17.10 -28.13
C SER A 105 13.73 17.14 -29.24
N GLU A 106 14.12 18.34 -29.66
CA GLU A 106 15.22 18.57 -30.62
C GLU A 106 15.10 17.77 -31.93
N GLY A 107 13.88 17.62 -32.47
CA GLY A 107 13.63 16.86 -33.71
C GLY A 107 13.67 15.34 -33.55
N ILE A 108 13.70 14.83 -32.32
CA ILE A 108 13.64 13.39 -32.00
C ILE A 108 12.33 13.11 -31.29
N MET A 109 11.66 12.04 -31.70
CA MET A 109 10.49 11.47 -31.02
C MET A 109 10.90 10.17 -30.33
N VAL A 110 10.71 10.10 -29.02
CA VAL A 110 10.84 8.88 -28.23
C VAL A 110 9.45 8.35 -27.93
N THR A 111 9.10 7.20 -28.47
CA THR A 111 7.79 6.55 -28.31
C THR A 111 7.82 5.60 -27.12
N LEU A 112 6.90 5.79 -26.19
CA LEU A 112 6.82 4.99 -24.97
C LEU A 112 6.15 3.63 -25.25
N SER A 113 6.54 2.62 -24.48
CA SER A 113 5.91 1.31 -24.54
C SER A 113 4.47 1.35 -24.02
N PRO A 114 3.48 0.76 -24.74
CA PRO A 114 2.15 0.57 -24.19
C PRO A 114 2.17 -0.38 -22.97
N PHE A 115 3.30 -1.05 -22.71
CA PHE A 115 3.46 -1.98 -21.59
C PHE A 115 4.16 -1.36 -20.38
N VAL A 116 4.43 -0.05 -20.36
CA VAL A 116 5.12 0.63 -19.22
C VAL A 116 4.42 0.29 -17.90
N PHE A 117 3.08 0.37 -17.86
CA PHE A 117 2.26 0.13 -16.68
C PHE A 117 1.31 -1.08 -16.77
N ARG A 118 1.42 -1.92 -17.81
CA ARG A 118 0.51 -3.07 -18.04
C ARG A 118 0.34 -3.97 -16.81
N ARG A 119 1.41 -4.25 -16.07
CA ARG A 119 1.32 -5.06 -14.84
C ARG A 119 0.42 -4.42 -13.78
N PHE A 120 0.43 -3.10 -13.66
CA PHE A 120 -0.42 -2.40 -12.71
C PHE A 120 -1.88 -2.36 -13.17
N GLU A 121 -2.12 -2.26 -14.48
CA GLU A 121 -3.46 -2.36 -15.06
C GLU A 121 -4.07 -3.74 -14.84
N THR A 122 -3.27 -4.81 -14.93
CA THR A 122 -3.74 -6.17 -14.62
C THR A 122 -3.95 -6.37 -13.11
N ASP A 123 -2.98 -5.95 -12.29
CA ASP A 123 -3.04 -6.14 -10.84
C ASP A 123 -4.21 -5.38 -10.22
N MET A 124 -4.60 -4.24 -10.79
CA MET A 124 -5.74 -3.44 -10.34
C MET A 124 -7.01 -4.26 -10.20
N TYR A 125 -7.34 -5.13 -11.17
CA TYR A 125 -8.57 -5.93 -11.10
C TYR A 125 -8.55 -6.95 -9.96
N SER A 126 -7.36 -7.42 -9.58
CA SER A 126 -7.19 -8.36 -8.47
C SER A 126 -7.09 -7.69 -7.10
N LYS A 127 -6.57 -6.46 -7.04
CA LYS A 127 -6.22 -5.75 -5.80
C LYS A 127 -7.07 -4.51 -5.53
N ASN A 128 -8.05 -4.21 -6.38
CA ASN A 128 -9.00 -3.09 -6.24
C ASN A 128 -8.35 -1.74 -5.91
N PHE A 129 -7.30 -1.39 -6.65
CA PHE A 129 -6.65 -0.08 -6.53
C PHE A 129 -6.67 0.65 -7.87
N SER A 130 -6.73 1.96 -7.82
CA SER A 130 -6.45 2.86 -8.93
C SER A 130 -5.22 3.70 -8.62
N ALA A 131 -4.59 4.25 -9.66
CA ALA A 131 -3.44 5.13 -9.52
C ALA A 131 -3.38 6.17 -10.64
N VAL A 132 -2.75 7.30 -10.32
CA VAL A 132 -2.49 8.40 -11.23
C VAL A 132 -1.01 8.76 -11.12
N VAL A 133 -0.33 8.80 -12.27
CA VAL A 133 1.03 9.31 -12.39
C VAL A 133 0.94 10.73 -12.95
N GLY A 134 1.51 11.69 -12.24
CA GLY A 134 1.48 13.09 -12.60
C GLY A 134 2.65 13.87 -12.02
N ASN A 135 2.55 15.19 -12.02
CA ASN A 135 3.57 16.06 -11.46
C ASN A 135 3.40 16.30 -9.94
N SER A 136 4.32 17.05 -9.33
CA SER A 136 4.30 17.33 -7.90
C SER A 136 3.20 18.30 -7.46
N LYS A 137 2.64 19.08 -8.38
CA LYS A 137 1.46 19.91 -8.09
C LYS A 137 0.14 19.18 -8.31
N HIS A 138 0.17 17.99 -8.91
CA HIS A 138 -0.99 17.16 -9.23
C HIS A 138 -2.00 17.82 -10.20
N ASP A 139 -1.58 18.86 -10.94
CA ASP A 139 -2.37 19.51 -12.00
C ASP A 139 -2.15 18.87 -13.37
N ARG A 140 -1.10 18.05 -13.52
CA ARG A 140 -0.76 17.38 -14.78
C ARG A 140 -0.71 15.88 -14.58
N HIS A 141 -1.63 15.18 -15.22
CA HIS A 141 -1.70 13.72 -15.15
C HIS A 141 -1.25 13.11 -16.48
N TYR A 142 -0.25 12.25 -16.38
CA TYR A 142 0.38 11.58 -17.51
C TYR A 142 -0.25 10.22 -17.77
N PHE A 143 -0.49 9.44 -16.71
CA PHE A 143 -1.05 8.09 -16.81
C PHE A 143 -2.11 7.88 -15.75
N ASN A 144 -3.28 7.40 -16.18
CA ASN A 144 -4.39 7.04 -15.32
C ASN A 144 -4.57 5.53 -15.38
N ILE A 145 -4.54 4.89 -14.22
CA ILE A 145 -4.64 3.44 -14.06
C ILE A 145 -5.89 3.21 -13.21
N GLY A 146 -6.93 2.74 -13.87
CA GLY A 146 -8.13 2.25 -13.20
C GLY A 146 -9.33 3.16 -13.12
N PRO A 147 -10.48 2.57 -12.73
CA PRO A 147 -11.78 3.22 -12.82
C PRO A 147 -11.91 4.38 -11.81
N ASP A 148 -11.22 4.29 -10.68
CA ASP A 148 -11.25 5.31 -9.62
C ASP A 148 -10.13 6.35 -9.76
N ALA A 149 -9.38 6.34 -10.86
CA ALA A 149 -8.37 7.36 -11.15
C ALA A 149 -8.92 8.81 -11.07
N PRO A 150 -10.17 9.11 -11.51
CA PRO A 150 -10.76 10.44 -11.32
C PRO A 150 -11.01 10.83 -9.85
N LEU A 151 -11.17 9.87 -8.94
CA LEU A 151 -11.29 10.15 -7.51
C LEU A 151 -9.94 10.57 -6.90
N LEU A 152 -8.84 10.18 -7.54
CA LEU A 152 -7.49 10.60 -7.16
C LEU A 152 -7.14 11.99 -7.71
N ASP A 153 -7.90 12.49 -8.69
CA ASP A 153 -7.74 13.81 -9.31
C ASP A 153 -8.35 14.92 -8.44
N ARG A 154 -9.50 14.65 -7.83
CA ARG A 154 -10.18 15.64 -7.00
C ARG A 154 -9.47 15.86 -5.67
N HIS A 155 -9.15 17.13 -5.39
CA HIS A 155 -8.79 17.61 -4.06
C HIS A 155 -9.97 17.58 -3.05
N ASP A 156 -11.15 17.14 -3.49
CA ASP A 156 -12.36 17.03 -2.69
C ASP A 156 -12.42 15.74 -1.86
N SER A 157 -13.38 15.72 -0.93
CA SER A 157 -13.68 14.62 -0.02
C SER A 157 -13.87 13.28 -0.74
N VAL A 158 -12.82 12.47 -0.72
CA VAL A 158 -12.89 11.05 -1.10
C VAL A 158 -13.86 10.30 -0.16
N PRO A 159 -14.54 9.24 -0.65
CA PRO A 159 -15.38 8.41 0.20
C PRO A 159 -14.62 7.93 1.44
N LEU A 160 -15.30 7.83 2.59
CA LEU A 160 -14.66 7.54 3.88
C LEU A 160 -13.86 6.20 3.91
N ARG A 161 -14.26 5.25 3.05
CA ARG A 161 -13.60 3.93 2.89
C ARG A 161 -12.50 3.92 1.82
N PHE A 162 -12.38 4.97 1.03
CA PHE A 162 -11.36 5.11 0.01
C PHE A 162 -10.11 5.73 0.63
N ARG A 163 -9.00 5.01 0.57
CA ARG A 163 -7.72 5.48 1.10
C ARG A 163 -6.85 5.95 -0.05
N VAL A 164 -6.29 7.14 0.10
CA VAL A 164 -5.36 7.73 -0.88
C VAL A 164 -3.97 7.78 -0.26
N PHE A 165 -2.99 7.37 -1.05
CA PHE A 165 -1.58 7.43 -0.73
C PHE A 165 -0.86 8.17 -1.85
N ARG A 166 0.10 9.02 -1.49
CA ARG A 166 0.89 9.79 -2.44
C ARG A 166 2.36 9.56 -2.19
N ALA A 167 3.11 9.30 -3.26
CA ALA A 167 4.55 9.19 -3.23
C ALA A 167 5.15 10.07 -4.34
N CYS A 168 6.16 10.87 -3.99
CA CYS A 168 6.78 11.82 -4.89
C CYS A 168 8.26 11.53 -5.05
N SER A 169 8.79 11.77 -6.25
CA SER A 169 10.22 11.71 -6.50
C SER A 169 10.93 12.89 -5.83
N LEU A 170 12.18 12.67 -5.41
CA LEU A 170 13.05 13.75 -4.91
C LEU A 170 13.85 14.41 -6.04
N HIS A 171 13.95 13.76 -7.21
CA HIS A 171 14.81 14.18 -8.31
C HIS A 171 14.03 14.78 -9.48
N TYR A 172 12.76 14.43 -9.64
CA TYR A 172 11.92 14.83 -10.76
C TYR A 172 10.59 15.45 -10.27
N ASP A 173 10.00 16.36 -11.05
CA ASP A 173 8.64 16.89 -10.84
C ASP A 173 7.60 15.81 -11.18
N LEU A 174 7.58 14.76 -10.37
CA LEU A 174 6.87 13.51 -10.60
C LEU A 174 6.33 12.98 -9.27
N CYS A 175 5.03 12.72 -9.24
CA CYS A 175 4.36 12.04 -8.14
C CYS A 175 3.41 10.97 -8.66
N VAL A 176 3.18 9.98 -7.81
CA VAL A 176 2.15 8.97 -8.01
C VAL A 176 1.18 9.07 -6.85
N ALA A 177 -0.10 9.28 -7.18
CA ALA A 177 -1.21 9.10 -6.26
C ALA A 177 -1.82 7.72 -6.51
N GLY A 178 -1.98 6.91 -5.48
CA GLY A 178 -2.68 5.64 -5.54
C GLY A 178 -3.81 5.64 -4.54
N GLY A 179 -4.88 4.91 -4.82
CA GLY A 179 -5.93 4.71 -3.83
C GLY A 179 -6.83 3.54 -4.17
N GLY A 180 -7.57 3.10 -3.18
CA GLY A 180 -8.45 1.95 -3.31
C GLY A 180 -9.40 1.88 -2.13
N TYR A 181 -10.46 1.08 -2.31
CA TYR A 181 -11.36 0.77 -1.23
C TYR A 181 -10.65 -0.17 -0.28
N PHE A 182 -10.46 0.28 0.97
CA PHE A 182 -9.96 -0.60 2.00
C PHE A 182 -11.04 -1.63 2.31
N THR A 183 -10.91 -2.80 1.69
CA THR A 183 -11.62 -4.00 2.08
C THR A 183 -10.90 -4.47 3.35
N GLY A 184 -11.44 -4.13 4.53
CA GLY A 184 -10.75 -4.36 5.80
C GLY A 184 -10.50 -5.85 6.07
N ILE A 185 -10.08 -6.19 7.29
CA ILE A 185 -9.75 -7.57 7.67
C ILE A 185 -10.77 -8.58 7.13
N PHE A 186 -12.08 -8.29 7.17
CA PHE A 186 -13.17 -9.14 6.70
C PHE A 186 -13.19 -9.55 5.21
N SER A 187 -12.39 -8.94 4.34
CA SER A 187 -12.29 -9.37 2.93
C SER A 187 -11.15 -10.34 2.66
N GLU A 188 -10.29 -10.58 3.65
CA GLU A 188 -9.21 -11.54 3.54
C GLU A 188 -9.76 -12.97 3.46
N HIS A 189 -8.92 -13.89 2.94
CA HIS A 189 -9.28 -15.29 2.78
C HIS A 189 -9.86 -15.88 4.08
N TRP A 190 -10.87 -16.75 3.97
CA TRP A 190 -11.61 -17.30 5.11
C TRP A 190 -10.69 -17.94 6.17
N SER A 191 -9.56 -18.51 5.75
CA SER A 191 -8.55 -19.09 6.65
C SER A 191 -7.95 -18.06 7.62
N ILE A 192 -7.72 -16.82 7.17
CA ILE A 192 -7.18 -15.74 8.01
C ILE A 192 -8.25 -15.31 9.02
N GLN A 193 -9.53 -15.25 8.63
CA GLN A 193 -10.62 -14.99 9.58
C GLN A 193 -10.67 -16.04 10.68
N MET A 194 -10.62 -17.33 10.30
CA MET A 194 -10.66 -18.44 11.25
C MET A 194 -9.46 -18.40 12.19
N LEU A 195 -8.27 -18.05 11.69
CA LEU A 195 -7.08 -17.87 12.54
C LEU A 195 -7.28 -16.73 13.55
N LEU A 196 -7.80 -15.58 13.12
CA LEU A 196 -8.04 -14.45 14.02
C LEU A 196 -9.09 -14.76 15.09
N VAL A 197 -10.16 -15.47 14.72
CA VAL A 197 -11.22 -15.89 15.65
C VAL A 197 -10.66 -16.90 16.66
N THR A 198 -9.87 -17.88 16.22
CA THR A 198 -9.29 -18.88 17.12
C THR A 198 -8.29 -18.26 18.10
N VAL A 199 -7.42 -17.34 17.64
CA VAL A 199 -6.50 -16.60 18.53
C VAL A 199 -7.29 -15.74 19.53
N SER A 200 -8.37 -15.09 19.09
CA SER A 200 -9.23 -14.29 19.96
C SER A 200 -9.92 -15.15 21.02
N LEU A 201 -10.42 -16.34 20.63
CA LEU A 201 -11.06 -17.27 21.56
C LEU A 201 -10.05 -17.83 22.58
N LEU A 202 -8.87 -18.25 22.13
CA LEU A 202 -7.82 -18.80 23.01
C LEU A 202 -7.33 -17.74 24.01
N SER A 203 -7.07 -16.52 23.53
CA SER A 203 -6.67 -15.42 24.42
C SER A 203 -7.79 -15.05 25.39
N GLY A 204 -9.05 -15.04 24.96
CA GLY A 204 -10.21 -14.79 25.82
C GLY A 204 -10.40 -15.86 26.90
N LEU A 205 -10.27 -17.14 26.54
CA LEU A 205 -10.32 -18.27 27.48
C LEU A 205 -9.17 -18.21 28.49
N MET A 206 -7.96 -17.88 28.04
CA MET A 206 -6.78 -17.70 28.91
C MET A 206 -7.04 -16.61 29.95
N ILE A 207 -7.56 -15.45 29.53
CA ILE A 207 -7.91 -14.33 30.43
C ILE A 207 -9.01 -14.75 31.40
N TYR A 208 -10.05 -15.45 30.92
CA TYR A 208 -11.15 -15.94 31.76
C TYR A 208 -10.66 -16.89 32.86
N ILE A 209 -9.82 -17.87 32.51
CA ILE A 209 -9.23 -18.82 33.47
C ILE A 209 -8.39 -18.08 34.51
N ILE A 210 -7.59 -17.09 34.09
CA ILE A 210 -6.78 -16.27 35.01
C ILE A 210 -7.68 -15.51 36.00
N ILE A 211 -8.77 -14.92 35.53
CA ILE A 211 -9.72 -14.18 36.39
C ILE A 211 -10.40 -15.13 37.38
N MET A 212 -10.89 -16.28 36.91
CA MET A 212 -11.56 -17.26 37.77
C MET A 212 -10.62 -17.85 38.82
N ASN A 213 -9.41 -18.25 38.43
CA ASN A 213 -8.42 -18.76 39.37
C ASN A 213 -8.02 -17.70 40.41
N ARG A 214 -7.88 -16.44 40.00
CA ARG A 214 -7.64 -15.34 40.96
C ARG A 214 -8.82 -15.11 41.90
N ALA A 215 -10.06 -15.22 41.41
CA ALA A 215 -11.25 -15.09 42.24
C ALA A 215 -11.34 -16.22 43.28
N GLU A 216 -11.04 -17.46 42.88
CA GLU A 216 -11.02 -18.64 43.76
C GLU A 216 -9.88 -18.58 44.78
N LEU A 217 -8.67 -18.19 44.36
CA LEU A 217 -7.55 -17.97 45.29
C LEU A 217 -7.87 -16.88 46.33
N ASN A 218 -8.56 -15.81 45.93
CA ASN A 218 -8.96 -14.73 46.84
C ASN A 218 -10.13 -15.13 47.77
N SER A 219 -10.98 -16.08 47.37
CA SER A 219 -12.06 -16.61 48.21
C SER A 219 -11.61 -17.75 49.11
N SER A 220 -10.40 -18.29 48.90
CA SER A 220 -9.80 -19.32 49.75
C SER A 220 -9.76 -18.89 51.22
N LEU A 221 -9.90 -19.88 52.12
CA LEU A 221 -9.97 -19.64 53.55
C LEU A 221 -8.73 -18.89 54.08
N SER A 222 -7.55 -19.25 53.58
CA SER A 222 -6.28 -18.61 53.96
C SER A 222 -6.23 -17.15 53.52
N ALA A 223 -6.67 -16.83 52.31
CA ALA A 223 -6.73 -15.45 51.81
C ALA A 223 -7.77 -14.62 52.59
N ARG A 224 -8.94 -15.18 52.87
CA ARG A 224 -9.99 -14.55 53.70
C ARG A 224 -9.48 -14.29 55.12
N PHE A 225 -8.76 -15.24 55.71
CA PHE A 225 -8.17 -15.10 57.03
C PHE A 225 -7.08 -14.02 57.07
N VAL A 226 -6.15 -13.99 56.11
CA VAL A 226 -5.14 -12.93 55.99
C VAL A 226 -5.78 -11.56 55.79
N LYS A 227 -6.84 -11.48 54.98
CA LYS A 227 -7.60 -10.23 54.78
C LYS A 227 -8.32 -9.80 56.07
N ALA A 228 -8.92 -10.72 56.81
CA ALA A 228 -9.58 -10.45 58.08
C ALA A 228 -8.60 -10.01 59.18
N LEU A 229 -7.40 -10.62 59.23
CA LEU A 229 -6.31 -10.18 60.10
C LEU A 229 -5.84 -8.76 59.78
N LYS A 230 -5.65 -8.45 58.50
CA LYS A 230 -5.21 -7.11 58.06
C LYS A 230 -6.25 -6.03 58.34
N ASN A 231 -7.52 -6.37 58.24
CA ASN A 231 -8.63 -5.43 58.41
C ASN A 231 -9.18 -5.41 59.84
N GLU A 232 -8.54 -6.10 60.79
CA GLU A 232 -8.96 -6.22 62.20
C GLU A 232 -10.43 -6.70 62.37
N ALA A 233 -10.95 -7.45 61.40
CA ALA A 233 -12.34 -7.89 61.34
C ALA A 233 -12.56 -9.27 62.01
N LEU A 234 -11.73 -9.61 63.00
CA LEU A 234 -11.77 -10.91 63.66
C LEU A 234 -12.62 -10.82 64.92
N SER A 235 -13.75 -11.54 64.98
CA SER A 235 -14.57 -11.62 66.19
C SER A 235 -14.28 -12.91 66.97
N LEU A 236 -14.18 -12.78 68.29
CA LEU A 236 -13.97 -13.91 69.19
C LEU A 236 -15.30 -14.22 69.90
N VAL A 237 -15.88 -15.37 69.60
CA VAL A 237 -17.12 -15.82 70.24
C VAL A 237 -16.77 -16.92 71.24
N TYR A 238 -17.25 -16.77 72.47
CA TYR A 238 -17.05 -17.74 73.54
C TYR A 238 -18.33 -18.53 73.78
N GLN A 239 -18.28 -19.86 73.60
CA GLN A 239 -19.41 -20.75 73.87
C GLN A 239 -19.08 -21.68 75.05
N PRO A 240 -19.68 -21.47 76.24
CA PRO A 240 -19.52 -22.39 77.35
C PRO A 240 -20.33 -23.67 77.11
N ILE A 241 -19.69 -24.83 77.22
CA ILE A 241 -20.36 -26.14 77.24
C ILE A 241 -20.23 -26.69 78.66
N GLY A 242 -21.34 -26.78 79.37
CA GLY A 242 -21.42 -27.45 80.67
C GLY A 242 -21.84 -28.91 80.49
N ASN A 243 -21.16 -29.84 81.13
CA ASN A 243 -21.66 -31.19 81.35
C ASN A 243 -22.12 -31.30 82.81
N ASP A 244 -23.35 -31.77 83.01
CA ASP A 244 -24.13 -31.58 84.24
C ASP A 244 -23.71 -32.52 85.39
N SER A 245 -22.45 -32.94 85.47
CA SER A 245 -22.04 -33.94 86.49
C SER A 245 -20.59 -33.92 86.96
N ASN A 246 -19.70 -33.07 86.42
CA ASN A 246 -18.40 -32.75 87.04
C ASN A 246 -17.75 -31.63 86.21
N LEU A 247 -17.48 -30.51 86.86
CA LEU A 247 -17.12 -29.24 86.22
C LEU A 247 -15.67 -29.26 85.71
N LEU A 248 -15.43 -29.85 84.53
CA LEU A 248 -14.26 -29.55 83.71
C LEU A 248 -14.68 -28.54 82.64
N ILE A 249 -14.29 -27.28 82.82
CA ILE A 249 -14.56 -26.23 81.84
C ILE A 249 -13.54 -26.36 80.71
N VAL A 250 -13.99 -26.84 79.55
CA VAL A 250 -13.17 -26.88 78.33
C VAL A 250 -13.47 -25.62 77.51
N PHE A 251 -12.43 -24.83 77.24
CA PHE A 251 -12.54 -23.57 76.51
C PHE A 251 -12.33 -23.83 75.02
N TYR A 252 -13.33 -23.51 74.19
CA TYR A 252 -13.17 -23.44 72.74
C TYR A 252 -13.03 -21.97 72.33
N VAL A 253 -11.90 -21.61 71.73
CA VAL A 253 -11.75 -20.33 71.04
C VAL A 253 -12.18 -20.53 69.60
N GLN A 254 -13.27 -19.86 69.21
CA GLN A 254 -13.78 -19.89 67.86
C GLN A 254 -13.47 -18.54 67.19
N ILE A 255 -12.65 -18.61 66.13
CA ILE A 255 -12.29 -17.45 65.30
C ILE A 255 -13.13 -17.52 64.03
N MET A 256 -14.00 -16.53 63.82
CA MET A 256 -14.84 -16.42 62.61
C MET A 256 -14.44 -15.20 61.77
N PRO A 257 -14.04 -15.37 60.50
CA PRO A 257 -14.10 -14.30 59.50
C PRO A 257 -15.50 -14.31 58.85
N ASP A 258 -16.47 -13.64 59.48
CA ASP A 258 -17.89 -13.42 59.13
C ASP A 258 -18.78 -14.61 58.66
N ASP A 259 -18.25 -15.70 58.07
CA ASP A 259 -19.03 -16.88 57.62
C ASP A 259 -18.36 -18.24 57.90
N LEU A 260 -17.46 -18.38 58.89
CA LEU A 260 -16.75 -19.66 59.07
C LEU A 260 -16.47 -20.03 60.53
N VAL A 261 -16.84 -21.25 60.92
CA VAL A 261 -16.55 -21.86 62.23
C VAL A 261 -15.24 -22.65 62.11
N ILE A 262 -14.20 -22.29 62.88
CA ILE A 262 -13.03 -23.15 63.11
C ILE A 262 -13.03 -23.56 64.58
N GLN A 263 -13.12 -24.86 64.86
CA GLN A 263 -13.08 -25.43 66.21
C GLN A 263 -11.70 -26.05 66.47
N LEU A 264 -11.00 -25.57 67.51
CA LEU A 264 -9.79 -26.20 68.03
C LEU A 264 -10.15 -27.12 69.18
N HIS A 265 -10.04 -28.43 68.99
CA HIS A 265 -10.10 -29.40 70.08
C HIS A 265 -8.75 -29.48 70.81
N ARG A 266 -8.77 -29.16 72.10
CA ARG A 266 -7.69 -29.48 73.03
C ARG A 266 -8.15 -30.70 73.83
N PHE A 267 -7.39 -31.79 73.75
CA PHE A 267 -7.58 -33.00 74.55
C PHE A 267 -7.47 -32.72 76.04
#